data_AF-A0A7X4AK56-F1
#
_entry.id   AF-A0A7X4AK56-F1
#
_cell.length_a   1.000
_cell.length_b   1.000
_cell.length_c   1.000
_cell.angle_alpha   90.00
_cell.angle_beta   90.00
_cell.angle_gamma   90.00
#
_symmetry.space_group_name_H-M   'P 1'
#
loop_
_entity.id
_entity.type
_entity.pdbx_description
1 polymer ?
#
loop_
_entity_poly.entity_id
_entity_poly.type
_entity_poly.pdbx_seq_one_letter_code
_entity_poly.pdbx_strand_id
1 'polypeptide(L)'
;MVSSNGLKSKTLQARISPLAALLMMALAVAACGEMEVQSPEKVTAASGHPKPELSQTLIPQLTDANASPKVNATPALAVDPSPTATPTPFRPGPTPTPDALTQLKLSVTWEDAEMELRYVGWKTDITRYAVPYSEIKRGGPPRDGIPPIDEPVFESVSEASSYINDHEPVLSVELGGETRAYPLAVLIWHEIVNDELGGAPITVTYCPLCNSAIVFDRRVGDDKRVLDFGTTGYLRHSDMVMWDRQTESWWQQITGEGIVGEYTGTRLDFLPAALIS
;
A
#
# COMPACT_ATOMS: atom_id res chain seq x y z
N MET A 1 31.22 -26.74 -51.85
CA MET A 1 30.96 -27.61 -50.69
C MET A 1 31.21 -26.80 -49.42
N VAL A 2 30.18 -26.72 -48.55
CA VAL A 2 30.19 -26.44 -47.09
C VAL A 2 30.77 -25.07 -46.65
N SER A 3 29.95 -24.05 -46.38
CA SER A 3 29.06 -23.80 -45.21
C SER A 3 29.80 -23.19 -44.00
N SER A 4 29.57 -21.89 -43.79
CA SER A 4 29.84 -21.16 -42.54
C SER A 4 28.50 -20.97 -41.79
N ASN A 5 28.35 -21.60 -40.63
CA ASN A 5 27.21 -21.36 -39.74
C ASN A 5 27.47 -20.12 -38.87
N GLY A 6 26.80 -19.02 -39.20
CA GLY A 6 26.64 -17.85 -38.32
C GLY A 6 25.21 -17.83 -37.77
N LEU A 7 25.06 -18.04 -36.46
CA LEU A 7 23.78 -17.92 -35.76
C LEU A 7 23.54 -16.43 -35.44
N LYS A 8 22.58 -15.80 -36.13
CA LYS A 8 22.08 -14.45 -35.79
C LYS A 8 20.77 -14.56 -35.03
N SER A 9 20.76 -13.90 -33.87
CA SER A 9 19.60 -13.59 -33.01
C SER A 9 18.41 -13.03 -33.81
N LYS A 10 17.21 -13.58 -33.58
CA LYS A 10 15.94 -13.03 -34.07
C LYS A 10 15.28 -12.26 -32.93
N THR A 11 15.26 -10.93 -33.08
CA THR A 11 14.48 -9.99 -32.27
C THR A 11 12.98 -10.25 -32.48
N LEU A 12 12.27 -10.53 -31.39
CA LEU A 12 10.81 -10.66 -31.38
C LEU A 12 10.19 -9.25 -31.30
N GLN A 13 9.80 -8.67 -32.43
CA GLN A 13 8.98 -7.46 -32.45
C GLN A 13 7.53 -7.84 -32.13
N ALA A 14 7.03 -7.44 -30.96
CA ALA A 14 5.62 -7.49 -30.63
C ALA A 14 4.83 -6.55 -31.57
N ARG A 15 4.02 -7.12 -32.46
CA ARG A 15 3.10 -6.35 -33.30
C ARG A 15 1.85 -6.04 -32.49
N ILE A 16 1.72 -4.81 -32.03
CA ILE A 16 0.47 -4.26 -31.48
C ILE A 16 -0.51 -4.12 -32.65
N SER A 17 -1.68 -4.74 -32.53
CA SER A 17 -2.75 -4.63 -33.52
C SER A 17 -3.20 -3.17 -33.67
N PRO A 18 -3.46 -2.66 -34.89
CA PRO A 18 -3.95 -1.30 -35.11
C PRO A 18 -5.29 -1.01 -34.40
N LEU A 19 -6.02 -2.06 -34.00
CA LEU A 19 -7.25 -1.94 -33.20
C LEU A 19 -7.00 -1.52 -31.75
N ALA A 20 -5.84 -1.90 -31.16
CA ALA A 20 -5.48 -1.52 -29.79
C ALA A 20 -4.99 -0.07 -29.68
N ALA A 21 -4.38 0.47 -30.74
CA ALA A 21 -3.97 1.86 -30.80
C ALA A 21 -5.18 2.82 -30.91
N LEU A 22 -6.24 2.41 -31.60
CA LEU A 22 -7.46 3.22 -31.76
C LEU A 22 -8.26 3.33 -30.44
N LEU A 23 -8.25 2.28 -29.62
CA LEU A 23 -8.94 2.29 -28.32
C LEU A 23 -8.21 3.15 -27.27
N MET A 24 -6.88 3.19 -27.32
CA MET A 24 -6.07 4.08 -26.46
C MET A 24 -6.24 5.57 -26.80
N MET A 25 -6.42 5.89 -28.09
CA MET A 25 -6.65 7.28 -28.51
C MET A 25 -8.07 7.78 -28.18
N ALA A 26 -9.08 6.90 -28.21
CA ALA A 26 -10.45 7.27 -27.88
C ALA A 26 -10.67 7.60 -26.40
N LEU A 27 -9.92 6.97 -25.48
CA LEU A 27 -9.97 7.32 -24.05
C LEU A 27 -9.27 8.64 -23.73
N ALA A 28 -8.22 9.02 -24.46
CA ALA A 28 -7.48 10.26 -24.23
C ALA A 28 -8.28 11.52 -24.63
N VAL A 29 -9.15 11.41 -25.65
CA VAL A 29 -9.96 12.55 -26.14
C VAL A 29 -11.17 12.84 -25.25
N ALA A 30 -11.65 11.85 -24.46
CA ALA A 30 -12.78 12.05 -23.55
C ALA A 30 -12.39 12.71 -22.20
N ALA A 31 -11.10 12.91 -21.92
CA ALA A 31 -10.60 13.47 -20.65
C ALA A 31 -10.08 14.92 -20.75
N CYS A 32 -9.98 15.50 -21.95
CA CYS A 32 -9.60 16.91 -22.13
C CYS A 32 -10.84 17.78 -22.33
N GLY A 33 -11.52 18.09 -21.23
CA GLY A 33 -12.38 19.28 -21.15
C GLY A 33 -11.50 20.51 -20.96
N GLU A 34 -11.69 21.51 -21.82
CA GLU A 34 -10.98 22.79 -21.82
C GLU A 34 -11.11 23.49 -20.46
N MET A 35 -9.97 23.78 -19.81
CA MET A 35 -9.94 24.66 -18.64
C MET A 35 -9.00 25.82 -18.97
N GLU A 36 -9.62 26.95 -19.22
CA GLU A 36 -9.00 28.21 -19.59
C GLU A 36 -8.19 28.76 -18.42
N VAL A 37 -6.90 29.04 -18.68
CA VAL A 37 -5.93 29.52 -17.68
C VAL A 37 -6.14 31.02 -17.48
N GLN A 38 -6.70 31.41 -16.33
CA GLN A 38 -6.63 32.79 -15.84
C GLN A 38 -5.42 32.97 -14.91
N SER A 39 -4.68 34.07 -15.12
CA SER A 39 -3.44 34.42 -14.42
C SER A 39 -3.66 34.76 -12.94
N PRO A 40 -2.65 34.59 -12.06
CA PRO A 40 -2.84 34.77 -10.62
C PRO A 40 -2.78 36.25 -10.22
N GLU A 41 -3.91 36.79 -9.74
CA GLU A 41 -3.91 37.96 -8.87
C GLU A 41 -3.61 37.55 -7.41
N LYS A 42 -2.75 38.34 -6.77
CA LYS A 42 -2.36 38.23 -5.36
C LYS A 42 -3.58 38.40 -4.45
N VAL A 43 -3.77 37.49 -3.49
CA VAL A 43 -4.64 37.74 -2.33
C VAL A 43 -3.93 37.36 -1.03
N THR A 44 -3.79 38.38 -0.21
CA THR A 44 -3.29 38.42 1.17
C THR A 44 -4.20 37.71 2.17
N ALA A 45 -3.60 37.16 3.22
CA ALA A 45 -4.25 36.51 4.34
C ALA A 45 -5.26 37.43 5.07
N ALA A 46 -6.42 36.88 5.40
CA ALA A 46 -7.34 37.42 6.40
C ALA A 46 -7.87 36.27 7.27
N SER A 47 -7.95 36.57 8.55
CA SER A 47 -8.11 35.70 9.70
C SER A 47 -9.59 35.38 10.02
N GLY A 48 -9.78 34.19 10.61
CA GLY A 48 -10.82 33.92 11.61
C GLY A 48 -12.10 33.27 11.11
N HIS A 49 -12.39 32.05 11.57
CA HIS A 49 -13.66 31.61 12.19
C HIS A 49 -13.57 30.14 12.70
N PRO A 50 -14.42 29.72 13.66
CA PRO A 50 -14.08 28.75 14.73
C PRO A 50 -14.38 27.26 14.44
N LYS A 51 -13.72 26.38 15.21
CA LYS A 51 -13.83 24.90 15.20
C LYS A 51 -15.16 24.38 15.81
N PRO A 52 -15.73 23.27 15.30
CA PRO A 52 -16.80 22.53 15.97
C PRO A 52 -16.26 21.44 16.92
N GLU A 53 -16.86 21.33 18.11
CA GLU A 53 -16.68 20.27 19.11
C GLU A 53 -17.24 18.92 18.64
N LEU A 54 -16.54 17.82 18.94
CA LEU A 54 -17.01 16.45 18.73
C LEU A 54 -17.32 15.79 20.08
N SER A 55 -18.59 15.43 20.26
CA SER A 55 -19.15 14.71 21.41
C SER A 55 -18.81 13.22 21.35
N GLN A 56 -18.34 12.68 22.46
CA GLN A 56 -18.04 11.26 22.66
C GLN A 56 -19.33 10.47 22.93
N THR A 57 -19.62 9.41 22.18
CA THR A 57 -20.59 8.39 22.62
C THR A 57 -20.33 6.99 22.03
N LEU A 58 -20.05 6.06 22.96
CA LEU A 58 -20.29 4.60 23.00
C LEU A 58 -19.65 3.64 21.96
N ILE A 59 -18.77 2.76 22.48
CA ILE A 59 -18.40 1.46 21.91
C ILE A 59 -19.06 0.36 22.77
N PRO A 60 -19.82 -0.60 22.20
CA PRO A 60 -20.17 -1.84 22.88
C PRO A 60 -19.14 -2.95 22.58
N GLN A 61 -18.77 -3.67 23.63
CA GLN A 61 -17.90 -4.85 23.59
C GLN A 61 -18.60 -6.07 22.99
N LEU A 62 -17.86 -6.89 22.23
CA LEU A 62 -18.28 -8.22 21.81
C LEU A 62 -17.18 -9.24 22.15
N THR A 63 -17.62 -10.29 22.84
CA THR A 63 -16.86 -11.42 23.37
C THR A 63 -16.99 -12.66 22.48
N ASP A 64 -15.89 -13.42 22.43
CA ASP A 64 -15.66 -14.84 22.14
C ASP A 64 -16.72 -15.68 21.40
N ALA A 65 -16.33 -16.25 20.25
CA ALA A 65 -16.81 -17.56 19.81
C ALA A 65 -15.77 -18.28 18.94
N ASN A 66 -15.26 -19.38 19.49
CA ASN A 66 -14.26 -20.29 18.97
C ASN A 66 -14.98 -21.54 18.40
N ALA A 67 -14.77 -21.91 17.13
CA ALA A 67 -14.99 -23.27 16.62
C ALA A 67 -14.52 -23.45 15.15
N SER A 68 -13.46 -24.22 14.94
CA SER A 68 -13.05 -24.75 13.63
C SER A 68 -13.83 -26.04 13.28
N PRO A 69 -14.24 -26.25 12.01
CA PRO A 69 -14.67 -27.57 11.55
C PRO A 69 -13.53 -28.37 10.90
N LYS A 70 -13.54 -29.67 11.18
CA LYS A 70 -12.55 -30.70 10.83
C LYS A 70 -12.61 -31.10 9.35
N VAL A 71 -11.43 -31.36 8.79
CA VAL A 71 -11.18 -32.01 7.49
C VAL A 71 -11.41 -33.52 7.55
N ASN A 72 -12.04 -34.09 6.53
CA ASN A 72 -12.12 -35.54 6.31
C ASN A 72 -11.42 -35.95 5.01
N ALA A 73 -10.71 -37.07 5.09
CA ALA A 73 -9.80 -37.60 4.10
C ALA A 73 -10.48 -38.40 2.96
N THR A 74 -9.75 -38.47 1.85
CA THR A 74 -9.94 -39.16 0.56
C THR A 74 -10.15 -40.68 0.69
N PRO A 75 -10.64 -41.33 -0.39
CA PRO A 75 -9.92 -42.52 -0.86
C PRO A 75 -9.61 -42.51 -2.36
N ALA A 76 -8.40 -42.97 -2.66
CA ALA A 76 -7.82 -43.17 -3.97
C ALA A 76 -8.53 -44.30 -4.74
N LEU A 77 -8.58 -44.18 -6.07
CA LEU A 77 -8.91 -45.29 -6.96
C LEU A 77 -7.76 -45.55 -7.94
N ALA A 78 -7.56 -46.84 -8.17
CA ALA A 78 -6.36 -47.48 -8.67
C ALA A 78 -6.06 -47.23 -10.15
N VAL A 79 -4.76 -47.34 -10.46
CA VAL A 79 -4.17 -47.39 -11.80
C VAL A 79 -4.18 -48.84 -12.29
N ASP A 80 -4.67 -49.10 -13.51
CA ASP A 80 -4.48 -50.36 -14.23
C ASP A 80 -3.48 -50.14 -15.39
N PRO A 81 -2.55 -51.07 -15.70
CA PRO A 81 -1.46 -50.82 -16.61
C PRO A 81 -1.71 -51.36 -18.04
N SER A 82 -1.20 -50.57 -18.98
CA SER A 82 -0.60 -50.94 -20.27
C SER A 82 -1.45 -51.09 -21.54
N PRO A 83 -0.83 -50.79 -22.72
CA PRO A 83 -1.52 -50.32 -23.90
C PRO A 83 -1.42 -51.30 -25.08
N THR A 84 -2.47 -51.41 -25.89
CA THR A 84 -2.34 -51.86 -27.28
C THR A 84 -3.45 -51.22 -28.10
N ALA A 85 -3.15 -50.12 -28.78
CA ALA A 85 -4.00 -49.57 -29.82
C ALA A 85 -3.14 -49.02 -30.96
N THR A 86 -3.31 -49.64 -32.12
CA THR A 86 -2.79 -49.28 -33.43
C THR A 86 -3.12 -47.83 -33.81
N PRO A 87 -2.26 -47.09 -34.52
CA PRO A 87 -2.52 -45.69 -34.86
C PRO A 87 -3.67 -45.56 -35.86
N THR A 88 -4.77 -44.95 -35.41
CA THR A 88 -5.89 -44.49 -36.25
C THR A 88 -5.44 -43.27 -37.07
N PRO A 89 -5.79 -43.16 -38.36
CA PRO A 89 -5.44 -42.00 -39.18
C PRO A 89 -6.03 -40.71 -38.60
N PHE A 90 -5.24 -39.63 -38.70
CA PHE A 90 -5.56 -38.31 -38.18
C PHE A 90 -6.86 -37.78 -38.81
N ARG A 91 -7.95 -37.77 -38.03
CA ARG A 91 -9.19 -37.10 -38.40
C ARG A 91 -9.07 -35.63 -37.98
N PRO A 92 -9.30 -34.64 -38.86
CA PRO A 92 -9.43 -33.25 -38.44
C PRO A 92 -10.50 -33.17 -37.35
N GLY A 93 -10.12 -32.70 -36.16
CA GLY A 93 -11.09 -32.43 -35.09
C GLY A 93 -12.14 -31.43 -35.58
N PRO A 94 -13.37 -31.46 -35.03
CA PRO A 94 -14.38 -30.49 -35.40
C PRO A 94 -13.82 -29.08 -35.23
N THR A 95 -13.97 -28.25 -36.26
CA THR A 95 -13.77 -26.81 -36.16
C THR A 95 -14.52 -26.33 -34.92
N PRO A 96 -13.87 -25.64 -33.96
CA PRO A 96 -14.57 -25.16 -32.79
C PRO A 96 -15.71 -24.27 -33.26
N THR A 97 -16.93 -24.68 -32.93
CA THR A 97 -18.12 -23.84 -33.08
C THR A 97 -17.89 -22.56 -32.28
N PRO A 98 -18.44 -21.40 -32.70
CA PRO A 98 -18.28 -20.13 -31.98
C PRO A 98 -18.58 -20.19 -30.48
N ASP A 99 -19.34 -21.21 -30.03
CA ASP A 99 -19.65 -21.50 -28.63
C ASP A 99 -18.46 -21.88 -27.73
N ALA A 100 -17.32 -22.30 -28.26
CA ALA A 100 -16.15 -22.61 -27.43
C ALA A 100 -15.45 -21.34 -26.91
N LEU A 101 -15.66 -20.19 -27.53
CA LEU A 101 -15.22 -18.88 -27.00
C LEU A 101 -16.26 -18.28 -26.04
N THR A 102 -17.50 -18.77 -26.05
CA THR A 102 -18.61 -18.31 -25.20
C THR A 102 -18.65 -19.00 -23.82
N GLN A 103 -17.83 -20.03 -23.59
CA GLN A 103 -17.76 -20.78 -22.33
C GLN A 103 -16.51 -20.49 -21.48
N LEU A 104 -15.69 -19.51 -21.86
CA LEU A 104 -14.78 -18.90 -20.88
C LEU A 104 -15.61 -17.99 -19.98
N LYS A 105 -16.33 -18.59 -19.03
CA LYS A 105 -16.88 -17.86 -17.89
C LYS A 105 -15.70 -17.35 -17.07
N LEU A 106 -15.19 -16.18 -17.44
CA LEU A 106 -14.52 -15.30 -16.50
C LEU A 106 -15.59 -14.88 -15.49
N SER A 107 -15.78 -15.70 -14.46
CA SER A 107 -16.56 -15.31 -13.28
C SER A 107 -15.68 -14.41 -12.42
N VAL A 108 -15.30 -13.26 -12.96
CA VAL A 108 -14.77 -12.15 -12.17
C VAL A 108 -16.01 -11.41 -11.68
N THR A 109 -16.26 -11.46 -10.38
CA THR A 109 -17.35 -10.66 -9.81
C THR A 109 -16.97 -9.17 -9.88
N TRP A 110 -17.96 -8.29 -9.79
CA TRP A 110 -17.68 -6.86 -9.71
C TRP A 110 -16.88 -6.53 -8.42
N GLU A 111 -17.08 -7.29 -7.34
CA GLU A 111 -16.23 -7.20 -6.14
C GLU A 111 -14.77 -7.59 -6.41
N ASP A 112 -14.53 -8.66 -7.18
CA ASP A 112 -13.17 -9.10 -7.56
C ASP A 112 -12.50 -8.07 -8.48
N ALA A 113 -13.24 -7.53 -9.45
CA ALA A 113 -12.76 -6.49 -10.35
C ALA A 113 -12.46 -5.17 -9.61
N GLU A 114 -13.27 -4.80 -8.61
CA GLU A 114 -12.97 -3.65 -7.75
C GLU A 114 -11.77 -3.90 -6.82
N MET A 115 -11.56 -5.13 -6.34
CA MET A 115 -10.35 -5.49 -5.60
C MET A 115 -9.11 -5.30 -6.48
N GLU A 116 -9.13 -5.87 -7.68
CA GLU A 116 -8.04 -5.75 -8.66
C GLU A 116 -7.77 -4.29 -9.02
N LEU A 117 -8.81 -3.47 -9.24
CA LEU A 117 -8.68 -2.04 -9.56
C LEU A 117 -8.23 -1.18 -8.36
N ARG A 118 -8.62 -1.54 -7.13
CA ARG A 118 -8.19 -0.82 -5.92
C ARG A 118 -6.67 -0.89 -5.77
N TYR A 119 -6.03 -2.00 -6.11
CA TYR A 119 -4.64 -2.28 -5.77
C TYR A 119 -3.67 -2.28 -6.97
N VAL A 120 -4.14 -1.82 -8.14
CA VAL A 120 -3.27 -1.56 -9.30
C VAL A 120 -2.13 -0.62 -8.90
N GLY A 121 -0.90 -1.04 -9.19
CA GLY A 121 0.31 -0.23 -8.98
C GLY A 121 1.18 -0.67 -7.80
N TRP A 122 0.73 -1.62 -6.98
CA TRP A 122 1.56 -2.26 -5.97
C TRP A 122 2.28 -3.49 -6.54
N LYS A 123 3.57 -3.63 -6.22
CA LYS A 123 4.43 -4.74 -6.64
C LYS A 123 4.52 -5.86 -5.60
N THR A 124 4.04 -5.60 -4.39
CA THR A 124 4.03 -6.60 -3.32
C THR A 124 3.06 -7.75 -3.63
N ASP A 125 3.25 -8.89 -2.97
CA ASP A 125 2.35 -10.03 -3.09
C ASP A 125 1.03 -9.77 -2.34
N ILE A 126 0.04 -9.26 -3.07
CA ILE A 126 -1.31 -9.00 -2.55
C ILE A 126 -2.10 -10.27 -2.18
N THR A 127 -1.58 -11.46 -2.49
CA THR A 127 -2.22 -12.71 -2.03
C THR A 127 -1.84 -13.05 -0.59
N ARG A 128 -0.79 -12.39 -0.05
CA ARG A 128 -0.37 -12.48 1.35
C ARG A 128 -0.99 -11.33 2.14
N TYR A 129 -1.93 -11.64 3.03
CA TYR A 129 -2.58 -10.67 3.90
C TYR A 129 -3.00 -11.30 5.23
N ALA A 130 -2.98 -10.51 6.30
CA ALA A 130 -3.40 -10.91 7.64
C ALA A 130 -4.83 -10.45 7.98
N VAL A 131 -5.38 -9.53 7.19
CA VAL A 131 -6.70 -8.92 7.41
C VAL A 131 -7.55 -8.94 6.14
N PRO A 132 -8.88 -9.04 6.23
CA PRO A 132 -9.75 -8.96 5.07
C PRO A 132 -9.59 -7.62 4.35
N TYR A 133 -9.38 -7.65 3.03
CA TYR A 133 -9.31 -6.43 2.21
C TYR A 133 -10.56 -5.55 2.30
N SER A 134 -11.72 -6.12 2.65
CA SER A 134 -12.94 -5.37 2.90
C SER A 134 -12.82 -4.38 4.07
N GLU A 135 -11.86 -4.57 4.98
CA GLU A 135 -11.58 -3.66 6.10
C GLU A 135 -10.66 -2.50 5.70
N ILE A 136 -9.96 -2.60 4.56
CA ILE A 136 -9.05 -1.59 4.05
C ILE A 136 -9.80 -0.64 3.11
N LYS A 137 -9.89 0.64 3.48
CA LYS A 137 -10.69 1.67 2.80
C LYS A 137 -9.80 2.78 2.26
N ARG A 138 -10.18 3.40 1.13
CA ARG A 138 -9.50 4.61 0.65
C ARG A 138 -9.76 5.78 1.60
N GLY A 139 -8.69 6.43 2.04
CA GLY A 139 -8.73 7.64 2.86
C GLY A 139 -8.90 8.93 2.06
N GLY A 140 -8.68 8.89 0.73
CA GLY A 140 -8.82 10.04 -0.16
C GLY A 140 -7.52 10.42 -0.86
N PRO A 141 -6.44 10.72 -0.11
CA PRO A 141 -5.12 10.93 -0.69
C PRO A 141 -4.65 9.70 -1.49
N PRO A 142 -3.93 9.87 -2.60
CA PRO A 142 -3.22 8.77 -3.25
C PRO A 142 -2.04 8.29 -2.38
N ARG A 143 -1.34 7.23 -2.83
CA ARG A 143 -0.05 6.81 -2.27
C ARG A 143 0.91 7.99 -2.23
N ASP A 144 1.47 8.26 -1.06
CA ASP A 144 2.31 9.42 -0.71
C ASP A 144 1.68 10.78 -1.07
N GLY A 145 0.35 10.85 -1.19
CA GLY A 145 -0.38 12.11 -1.36
C GLY A 145 -0.27 13.01 -0.13
N ILE A 146 0.03 12.40 1.02
CA ILE A 146 0.57 13.07 2.20
C ILE A 146 2.05 12.70 2.24
N PRO A 147 2.96 13.62 1.87
CA PRO A 147 4.35 13.28 1.62
C PRO A 147 5.10 13.05 2.94
N PRO A 148 5.71 11.88 3.15
CA PRO A 148 6.57 11.65 4.31
C PRO A 148 7.81 12.55 4.24
N ILE A 149 8.39 12.85 5.40
CA ILE A 149 9.70 13.53 5.49
C ILE A 149 10.78 12.45 5.58
N ASP A 150 11.62 12.34 4.55
CA ASP A 150 12.72 11.35 4.51
C ASP A 150 14.08 11.94 4.92
N GLU A 151 14.22 13.27 4.87
CA GLU A 151 15.43 13.99 5.24
C GLU A 151 15.05 15.14 6.20
N PRO A 152 14.69 14.85 7.46
CA PRO A 152 14.28 15.87 8.40
C PRO A 152 15.45 16.80 8.74
N VAL A 153 15.15 18.10 8.79
CA VAL A 153 16.08 19.14 9.26
C VAL A 153 15.59 19.63 10.61
N PHE A 154 16.51 19.76 11.55
CA PHE A 154 16.23 20.20 12.91
C PHE A 154 16.86 21.56 13.18
N GLU A 155 16.18 22.35 13.99
CA GLU A 155 16.68 23.60 14.54
C GLU A 155 16.65 23.56 16.07
N SER A 156 17.27 24.55 16.71
CA SER A 156 17.26 24.63 18.16
C SER A 156 15.89 25.06 18.68
N VAL A 157 15.57 24.68 19.93
CA VAL A 157 14.36 25.14 20.63
C VAL A 157 14.29 26.68 20.67
N SER A 158 15.43 27.36 20.79
CA SER A 158 15.48 28.82 20.80
C SER A 158 15.07 29.44 19.46
N GLU A 159 15.42 28.83 18.33
CA GLU A 159 15.02 29.29 17.00
C GLU A 159 13.54 29.00 16.75
N ALA A 160 13.11 27.78 17.10
CA ALA A 160 11.72 27.34 16.98
C ALA A 160 10.74 28.19 17.80
N SER A 161 11.17 28.74 18.94
CA SER A 161 10.33 29.60 19.80
C SER A 161 9.81 30.88 19.13
N SER A 162 10.33 31.23 17.95
CA SER A 162 9.82 32.35 17.16
C SER A 162 8.49 32.06 16.46
N TYR A 163 8.10 30.79 16.30
CA TYR A 163 6.86 30.39 15.64
C TYR A 163 6.12 29.18 16.28
N ILE A 164 6.73 28.49 17.25
CA ILE A 164 6.08 27.47 18.08
C ILE A 164 5.86 28.04 19.47
N ASN A 165 4.61 28.05 19.94
CA ASN A 165 4.26 28.53 21.28
C ASN A 165 4.61 27.51 22.38
N ASP A 166 4.79 27.99 23.62
CA ASP A 166 5.16 27.16 24.79
C ASP A 166 4.22 25.97 25.07
N HIS A 167 2.96 26.03 24.62
CA HIS A 167 1.93 25.01 24.83
C HIS A 167 1.55 24.24 23.56
N GLU A 168 2.37 24.32 22.52
CA GLU A 168 2.14 23.51 21.33
C GLU A 168 2.55 22.06 21.57
N PRO A 169 1.69 21.09 21.22
CA PRO A 169 2.00 19.69 21.43
C PRO A 169 3.16 19.25 20.54
N VAL A 170 4.14 18.59 21.15
CA VAL A 170 5.26 17.97 20.45
C VAL A 170 5.39 16.51 20.87
N LEU A 171 5.77 15.65 19.93
CA LEU A 171 6.20 14.30 20.26
C LEU A 171 7.69 14.36 20.63
N SER A 172 8.01 14.14 21.90
CA SER A 172 9.38 14.00 22.39
C SER A 172 9.85 12.56 22.24
N VAL A 173 11.03 12.38 21.63
CA VAL A 173 11.68 11.08 21.47
C VAL A 173 13.10 11.19 22.00
N GLU A 174 13.46 10.28 22.89
CA GLU A 174 14.80 10.16 23.45
C GLU A 174 15.36 8.77 23.14
N LEU A 175 16.51 8.72 22.46
CA LEU A 175 17.15 7.48 22.07
C LEU A 175 18.66 7.69 21.94
N GLY A 176 19.45 6.74 22.46
CA GLY A 176 20.92 6.78 22.32
C GLY A 176 21.60 8.02 22.94
N GLY A 177 20.94 8.70 23.89
CA GLY A 177 21.44 9.94 24.49
C GLY A 177 21.15 11.21 23.68
N GLU A 178 20.44 11.10 22.56
CA GLU A 178 19.90 12.22 21.81
C GLU A 178 18.40 12.39 22.09
N THR A 179 17.94 13.64 22.14
CA THR A 179 16.52 13.97 22.29
C THR A 179 16.09 14.89 21.16
N ARG A 180 14.97 14.57 20.51
CA ARG A 180 14.34 15.42 19.50
C ARG A 180 12.86 15.61 19.82
N ALA A 181 12.33 16.76 19.40
CA ALA A 181 10.91 17.07 19.47
C ALA A 181 10.37 17.19 18.04
N TYR A 182 9.28 16.49 17.75
CA TYR A 182 8.58 16.52 16.48
C TYR A 182 7.25 17.25 16.69
N PRO A 183 7.11 18.51 16.24
CA PRO A 183 5.89 19.27 16.46
C PRO A 183 4.69 18.60 15.82
N LEU A 184 3.58 18.49 16.57
CA LEU A 184 2.36 17.88 16.03
C LEU A 184 1.84 18.65 14.81
N ALA A 185 2.06 19.97 14.78
CA ALA A 185 1.74 20.81 13.63
C ALA A 185 2.41 20.32 12.34
N VAL A 186 3.68 19.87 12.40
CA VAL A 186 4.40 19.29 11.25
C VAL A 186 3.89 17.89 10.96
N LEU A 187 3.72 17.06 12.00
CA LEU A 187 3.25 15.68 11.84
C LEU A 187 1.83 15.58 11.27
N ILE A 188 0.96 16.57 11.48
CA ILE A 188 -0.37 16.62 10.84
C ILE A 188 -0.27 16.74 9.31
N TRP A 189 0.74 17.44 8.79
CA TRP A 189 0.90 17.66 7.34
C TRP A 189 1.65 16.55 6.63
N HIS A 190 2.47 15.79 7.36
CA HIS A 190 3.39 14.82 6.78
C HIS A 190 3.12 13.38 7.23
N GLU A 191 2.46 13.19 8.37
CA GLU A 191 2.08 11.93 9.03
C GLU A 191 3.22 10.95 9.34
N ILE A 192 4.32 10.97 8.60
CA ILE A 192 5.47 10.08 8.73
C ILE A 192 6.76 10.88 8.57
N VAL A 193 7.72 10.65 9.47
CA VAL A 193 9.11 11.14 9.37
C VAL A 193 10.03 9.93 9.50
N ASN A 194 10.81 9.66 8.46
CA ASN A 194 11.89 8.68 8.49
C ASN A 194 13.17 9.39 8.93
N ASP A 195 13.69 9.04 10.10
CA ASP A 195 14.80 9.74 10.75
C ASP A 195 15.89 8.76 11.22
N GLU A 196 17.05 9.30 11.60
CA GLU A 196 18.11 8.63 12.35
C GLU A 196 18.39 9.40 13.65
N LEU A 197 18.13 8.76 14.79
CA LEU A 197 18.26 9.34 16.12
C LEU A 197 19.11 8.42 17.01
N GLY A 198 20.17 8.96 17.63
CA GLY A 198 21.03 8.18 18.52
C GLY A 198 21.66 6.95 17.84
N GLY A 199 21.91 7.04 16.52
CA GLY A 199 22.45 5.95 15.69
C GLY A 199 21.46 4.84 15.33
N ALA A 200 20.16 5.03 15.55
CA ALA A 200 19.12 4.10 15.15
C ALA A 200 18.17 4.71 14.10
N PRO A 201 17.81 3.97 13.04
CA PRO A 201 16.81 4.42 12.09
C PRO A 201 15.42 4.28 12.71
N ILE A 202 14.71 5.39 12.84
CA ILE A 202 13.38 5.45 13.44
C ILE A 202 12.36 5.99 12.44
N THR A 203 11.10 5.57 12.56
CA THR A 203 9.99 6.21 11.87
C THR A 203 9.04 6.79 12.92
N VAL A 204 8.85 8.11 12.86
CA VAL A 204 7.91 8.85 13.68
C VAL A 204 6.63 9.00 12.90
N THR A 205 5.52 8.56 13.48
CA THR A 205 4.24 8.49 12.79
C THR A 205 3.16 9.19 13.60
N TYR A 206 2.23 9.85 12.89
CA TYR A 206 1.05 10.45 13.49
C TYR A 206 -0.17 10.23 12.60
N CYS A 207 -1.18 9.55 13.13
CA CYS A 207 -2.47 9.43 12.46
C CYS A 207 -3.44 10.52 12.99
N PRO A 208 -3.80 11.53 12.17
CA PRO A 208 -4.69 12.61 12.62
C PRO A 208 -6.12 12.15 12.90
N LEU A 209 -6.56 11.02 12.31
CA LEU A 209 -7.89 10.45 12.55
C LEU A 209 -7.98 9.68 13.87
N CYS A 210 -6.87 9.13 14.33
CA CYS A 210 -6.78 8.38 15.58
C CYS A 210 -6.21 9.20 16.74
N ASN A 211 -5.63 10.38 16.45
CA ASN A 211 -4.86 11.16 17.40
C ASN A 211 -3.76 10.31 18.08
N SER A 212 -3.09 9.46 17.30
CA SER A 212 -2.05 8.53 17.75
C SER A 212 -0.70 8.91 17.19
N ALA A 213 0.25 9.23 18.07
CA ALA A 213 1.66 9.43 17.73
C ALA A 213 2.47 8.21 18.19
N ILE A 214 3.14 7.53 17.26
CA ILE A 214 3.89 6.30 17.55
C ILE A 214 5.24 6.34 16.84
N VAL A 215 6.27 5.83 17.51
CA VAL A 215 7.62 5.72 16.96
C VAL A 215 8.01 4.26 16.88
N PHE A 216 8.61 3.87 15.76
CA PHE A 216 9.09 2.51 15.52
C PHE A 216 10.57 2.48 15.15
N ASP A 217 11.25 1.39 15.52
CA ASP A 217 12.50 1.00 14.87
C ASP A 217 12.20 0.52 13.46
N ARG A 218 12.94 1.02 12.48
CA ARG A 218 12.74 0.71 11.06
C ARG A 218 13.46 -0.57 10.62
N ARG A 219 14.21 -1.23 11.50
CA ARG A 219 14.94 -2.46 11.19
C ARG A 219 14.03 -3.67 11.38
N VAL A 220 13.83 -4.42 10.30
CA VAL A 220 13.00 -5.62 10.28
C VAL A 220 13.84 -6.84 9.96
N GLY A 221 13.46 -7.99 10.54
CA GLY A 221 14.10 -9.28 10.29
C GLY A 221 15.44 -9.48 11.00
N ASP A 222 16.02 -10.66 10.79
CA ASP A 222 17.30 -11.06 11.38
C ASP A 222 18.49 -10.31 10.76
N ASP A 223 18.37 -9.92 9.50
CA ASP A 223 19.36 -9.11 8.76
C ASP A 223 19.27 -7.62 9.07
N LYS A 224 18.29 -7.21 9.90
CA LYS A 224 18.06 -5.81 10.32
C LYS A 224 17.93 -4.87 9.13
N ARG A 225 17.21 -5.29 8.09
CA ARG A 225 16.93 -4.47 6.92
C ARG A 225 16.19 -3.20 7.34
N VAL A 226 16.74 -2.04 7.00
CA VAL A 226 16.12 -0.74 7.25
C VAL A 226 15.05 -0.49 6.20
N LEU A 227 13.82 -0.21 6.66
CA LEU A 227 12.68 0.11 5.81
C LEU A 227 12.44 1.62 5.78
N ASP A 228 12.08 2.20 4.64
CA ASP A 228 11.58 3.58 4.57
C ASP A 228 10.06 3.55 4.43
N PHE A 229 9.35 4.33 5.23
CA PHE A 229 7.89 4.29 5.25
C PHE A 229 7.26 5.47 4.51
N GLY A 230 6.15 5.23 3.83
CA GLY A 230 5.29 6.24 3.23
C GLY A 230 3.82 6.01 3.56
N THR A 231 2.96 6.88 3.04
CA THR A 231 1.51 6.81 3.29
C THR A 231 0.84 6.06 2.13
N THR A 232 0.02 5.05 2.41
CA THR A 232 -0.65 4.33 1.32
C THR A 232 -1.82 5.10 0.71
N GLY A 233 -2.41 6.03 1.48
CA GLY A 233 -3.74 6.58 1.19
C GLY A 233 -4.89 5.65 1.61
N TYR A 234 -4.60 4.52 2.25
CA TYR A 234 -5.57 3.59 2.82
C TYR A 234 -5.66 3.72 4.34
N LEU A 235 -6.83 3.35 4.85
CA LEU A 235 -7.18 3.32 6.26
C LEU A 235 -7.76 1.95 6.61
N ARG A 236 -7.55 1.50 7.85
CA ARG A 236 -8.26 0.36 8.43
C ARG A 236 -8.66 0.72 9.86
N HIS A 237 -9.96 0.61 10.17
CA HIS A 237 -10.54 1.14 11.41
C HIS A 237 -10.23 2.63 11.65
N SER A 238 -10.18 3.41 10.57
CA SER A 238 -9.73 4.82 10.55
C SER A 238 -8.27 5.05 10.90
N ASP A 239 -7.52 4.00 11.28
CA ASP A 239 -6.08 4.08 11.47
C ASP A 239 -5.36 4.03 10.13
N MET A 240 -4.28 4.81 10.03
CA MET A 240 -3.54 4.93 8.79
C MET A 240 -2.80 3.62 8.47
N VAL A 241 -2.80 3.26 7.19
CA VAL A 241 -1.99 2.16 6.68
C VAL A 241 -0.75 2.75 6.01
N MET A 242 0.40 2.42 6.55
CA MET A 242 1.72 2.79 6.01
C MET A 242 2.14 1.76 4.96
N TRP A 243 3.15 2.08 4.17
CA TRP A 243 3.84 1.10 3.32
C TRP A 243 5.35 1.27 3.38
N ASP A 244 6.10 0.18 3.19
CA ASP A 244 7.56 0.25 3.07
C ASP A 244 8.04 0.29 1.62
N ARG A 245 9.07 1.09 1.35
CA ARG A 245 9.60 1.28 -0.01
C ARG A 245 10.32 0.08 -0.59
N GLN A 246 10.79 -0.81 0.27
CA GLN A 246 11.66 -1.92 -0.06
C GLN A 246 10.92 -3.11 -0.66
N THR A 247 9.73 -3.39 -0.15
CA THR A 247 8.93 -4.58 -0.48
C THR A 247 7.49 -4.22 -0.84
N GLU A 248 7.12 -2.95 -0.65
CA GLU A 248 5.77 -2.46 -0.84
C GLU A 248 4.74 -3.15 0.07
N SER A 249 5.17 -3.74 1.19
CA SER A 249 4.28 -4.31 2.20
C SER A 249 3.54 -3.18 2.92
N TRP A 250 2.35 -3.49 3.43
CA TRP A 250 1.50 -2.52 4.12
C TRP A 250 1.47 -2.80 5.60
N TRP A 251 1.43 -1.74 6.39
CA TRP A 251 1.62 -1.79 7.84
C TRP A 251 0.55 -0.96 8.55
N GLN A 252 -0.13 -1.55 9.53
CA GLN A 252 -1.13 -0.84 10.34
C GLN A 252 -0.42 0.02 11.40
N GLN A 253 -0.52 1.34 11.32
CA GLN A 253 0.25 2.28 12.17
C GLN A 253 0.07 2.02 13.67
N ILE A 254 -1.15 1.82 14.15
CA ILE A 254 -1.40 1.67 15.59
C ILE A 254 -0.73 0.43 16.19
N THR A 255 -0.55 -0.62 15.38
CA THR A 255 0.01 -1.90 15.83
C THR A 255 1.44 -2.13 15.41
N GLY A 256 1.92 -1.43 14.38
CA GLY A 256 3.18 -1.74 13.70
C GLY A 256 3.16 -3.09 12.98
N GLU A 257 2.00 -3.71 12.74
CA GLU A 257 1.91 -5.03 12.09
C GLU A 257 1.83 -4.90 10.57
N GLY A 258 2.61 -5.71 9.86
CA GLY A 258 2.49 -5.91 8.43
C GLY A 258 1.21 -6.68 8.11
N ILE A 259 0.29 -6.06 7.38
CA ILE A 259 -1.05 -6.59 7.11
C ILE A 259 -1.23 -7.11 5.68
N VAL A 260 -0.38 -6.69 4.75
CA VAL A 260 -0.36 -7.13 3.34
C VAL A 260 1.08 -7.18 2.84
N GLY A 261 1.42 -8.17 2.00
CA GLY A 261 2.70 -8.25 1.31
C GLY A 261 3.72 -9.17 1.97
N GLU A 262 4.99 -8.94 1.66
CA GLU A 262 6.14 -9.74 2.11
C GLU A 262 6.18 -9.89 3.63
N TYR A 263 6.03 -8.77 4.35
CA TYR A 263 6.10 -8.70 5.81
C TYR A 263 4.79 -8.99 6.54
N THR A 264 3.80 -9.60 5.89
CA THR A 264 2.54 -9.99 6.54
C THR A 264 2.78 -10.79 7.82
N GLY A 265 2.18 -10.36 8.94
CA GLY A 265 2.32 -10.95 10.28
C GLY A 265 3.59 -10.56 11.04
N THR A 266 4.48 -9.75 10.44
CA THR A 266 5.64 -9.18 11.11
C THR A 266 5.23 -7.93 11.89
N ARG A 267 5.91 -7.63 12.99
CA ARG A 267 5.64 -6.44 13.81
C ARG A 267 6.89 -5.60 13.99
N LEU A 268 6.74 -4.28 13.86
CA LEU A 268 7.78 -3.31 14.17
C LEU A 268 7.98 -3.18 15.68
N ASP A 269 9.22 -2.90 16.09
CA ASP A 269 9.56 -2.64 17.49
C ASP A 269 9.14 -1.21 17.85
N PHE A 270 8.31 -1.07 18.89
CA PHE A 270 7.90 0.24 19.41
C PHE A 270 9.06 0.90 20.15
N LEU A 271 9.24 2.19 19.90
CA LEU A 271 10.19 3.02 20.61
C LEU A 271 9.46 3.98 21.56
N PRO A 272 10.00 4.23 22.78
CA PRO A 272 9.39 5.17 23.71
C PRO A 272 9.31 6.57 23.12
N ALA A 273 8.14 7.19 23.23
CA ALA A 273 7.90 8.57 22.88
C ALA A 273 6.79 9.15 23.77
N ALA A 274 6.82 10.46 24.00
CA ALA A 274 5.83 11.15 24.81
C ALA A 274 5.25 12.35 24.06
N LEU A 275 3.93 12.40 23.92
CA LEU A 275 3.25 13.61 23.47
C LEU A 275 3.09 14.56 24.66
N ILE A 276 3.74 15.72 24.59
CA ILE A 276 3.78 16.72 25.68
C ILE A 276 3.32 18.10 25.17
N SER A 277 2.70 18.90 26.05
CA SER A 277 2.21 20.27 25.80
C SER A 277 2.21 21.10 27.08
#